data_AF-A0A432TN53-F1
#
_entry.id   AF-A0A432TN53-F1
#
_cell.length_a   1.000
_cell.length_b   1.000
_cell.length_c   1.000
_cell.angle_alpha   90.00
_cell.angle_beta   90.00
_cell.angle_gamma   90.00
#
_symmetry.space_group_name_H-M   'P 1'
#
loop_
_entity.id
_entity.type
_entity.pdbx_description
1 polymer ?
#
loop_
_entity_poly.entity_id
_entity_poly.type
_entity_poly.pdbx_seq_one_letter_code
_entity_poly.pdbx_strand_id
1 'polypeptide(L)' 'EGRLILAGPHPAIDNNEPGEAGFTGSLVVAEFDSLADAQTWADADPYLASGAYESVVVKPFKKVLP' A
#
# COMPACT_ATOMS: atom_id res chain seq x y z
N GLU A 1 -5.03 -11.85 -11.98
CA GLU A 1 -4.84 -10.47 -12.48
C GLU A 1 -6.17 -9.75 -12.40
N GLY A 2 -6.21 -8.48 -11.99
CA GLY A 2 -7.46 -7.68 -11.97
C GLY A 2 -7.96 -7.20 -10.60
N ARG A 3 -7.33 -7.59 -9.48
CA ARG A 3 -7.75 -7.11 -8.15
C ARG A 3 -7.24 -5.72 -7.78
N LEU A 4 -6.21 -5.21 -8.46
CA LEU A 4 -5.58 -3.94 -8.10
C LEU A 4 -6.42 -2.77 -8.62
N ILE A 5 -6.91 -1.93 -7.72
CA ILE A 5 -7.67 -0.72 -8.07
C ILE A 5 -6.69 0.46 -8.24
N LEU A 6 -5.81 0.67 -7.26
CA LEU A 6 -4.73 1.65 -7.33
C LEU A 6 -3.60 1.27 -6.39
N ALA A 7 -2.39 1.74 -6.72
CA ALA A 7 -1.25 1.70 -5.82
C ALA A 7 -0.32 2.89 -6.10
N GLY A 8 0.35 3.37 -5.06
CA GLY A 8 1.36 4.41 -5.19
C GLY A 8 2.11 4.65 -3.88
N PRO A 9 3.34 5.18 -3.95
CA PRO A 9 4.08 5.59 -2.78
C PRO A 9 3.54 6.93 -2.24
N HIS A 10 3.82 7.22 -0.96
CA HIS A 10 3.56 8.51 -0.32
C HIS A 10 4.84 9.34 -0.29
N PRO A 11 4.99 10.39 -1.12
CA PRO A 11 6.16 11.26 -1.06
C PRO A 11 6.32 11.90 0.32
N ALA A 12 7.57 12.10 0.76
CA ALA A 12 7.84 12.75 2.04
C ALA A 12 7.62 14.28 2.02
N ILE A 13 7.49 14.86 0.82
CA ILE A 13 7.25 16.28 0.57
C ILE A 13 6.14 16.44 -0.47
N ASP A 14 5.58 17.64 -0.61
CA ASP A 14 4.53 17.96 -1.60
C ASP A 14 5.09 18.04 -3.04
N ASN A 15 5.60 16.90 -3.52
CA ASN A 15 6.15 16.70 -4.86
C ASN A 15 6.13 15.20 -5.21
N ASN A 16 5.67 14.86 -6.42
CA ASN A 16 5.64 13.47 -6.91
C ASN A 16 7.04 12.87 -7.10
N GLU A 17 8.06 13.70 -7.31
CA GLU A 17 9.46 13.32 -7.44
C GLU A 17 10.26 13.90 -6.26
N PRO A 18 10.20 13.29 -5.06
CA PRO A 18 10.73 13.89 -3.84
C PRO A 18 12.27 13.92 -3.77
N GLY A 19 12.97 13.30 -4.72
CA GLY A 19 14.43 13.23 -4.74
C GLY A 19 14.99 12.63 -3.46
N GLU A 20 15.96 13.31 -2.85
CA GLU A 20 16.59 12.87 -1.61
C GLU A 20 15.65 12.84 -0.40
N ALA A 21 14.52 13.58 -0.44
CA ALA A 21 13.54 13.53 0.65
C ALA A 21 12.83 12.16 0.74
N GLY A 22 12.80 11.41 -0.35
CA GLY A 22 12.28 10.05 -0.38
C GLY A 22 10.77 9.92 -0.15
N PHE A 23 10.36 8.74 0.30
CA PHE A 23 8.96 8.36 0.51
C PHE A 23 8.75 7.88 1.94
N THR A 24 7.54 8.08 2.48
CA THR A 24 7.18 7.72 3.85
C THR A 24 6.37 6.42 3.94
N GLY A 25 6.01 5.83 2.81
CA GLY A 25 5.28 4.56 2.74
C GLY A 25 4.59 4.39 1.40
N SER A 26 3.61 3.48 1.35
CA SER A 26 2.83 3.18 0.16
C SER A 26 1.36 3.00 0.51
N LEU A 27 0.48 3.26 -0.46
CA LEU A 27 -0.93 2.92 -0.43
C LEU A 27 -1.23 1.91 -1.53
N VAL A 28 -1.99 0.87 -1.17
CA VAL A 28 -2.55 -0.09 -2.12
C VAL A 28 -4.03 -0.24 -1.80
N VAL A 29 -4.88 -0.15 -2.83
CA VAL A 29 -6.29 -0.50 -2.76
C VAL A 29 -6.52 -1.64 -3.74
N ALA A 30 -6.93 -2.79 -3.23
CA ALA A 30 -7.18 -3.98 -4.02
C ALA A 30 -8.35 -4.80 -3.45
N GLU A 31 -8.94 -5.63 -4.30
CA GLU A 31 -10.04 -6.52 -3.95
C GLU A 31 -9.54 -7.83 -3.33
N PHE A 32 -10.22 -8.27 -2.27
CA PHE A 32 -9.98 -9.52 -1.56
C PHE A 32 -11.32 -10.10 -1.09
N ASP A 33 -11.39 -11.43 -0.99
CA ASP A 33 -12.58 -12.14 -0.51
C ASP A 33 -12.86 -11.86 0.97
N SER A 34 -11.81 -11.56 1.75
CA SER A 34 -11.93 -11.19 3.16
C SER A 34 -10.79 -10.27 3.64
N LEU A 35 -10.98 -9.65 4.81
CA LEU A 35 -9.93 -8.89 5.48
C LEU A 35 -8.72 -9.77 5.87
N ALA A 36 -8.95 -11.04 6.20
CA ALA A 36 -7.88 -11.96 6.56
C ALA A 36 -7.00 -12.32 5.36
N ASP A 37 -7.60 -12.48 4.18
CA ASP A 37 -6.85 -12.70 2.93
C ASP A 37 -6.04 -11.47 2.56
N ALA A 38 -6.61 -10.27 2.74
CA ALA A 38 -5.91 -9.01 2.53
C ALA A 38 -4.71 -8.86 3.47
N GLN A 39 -4.87 -9.19 4.76
CA GLN A 39 -3.78 -9.14 5.74
C GLN A 39 -2.68 -10.15 5.40
N THR A 40 -3.05 -11.41 5.11
CA THR A 40 -2.08 -12.46 4.73
C THR A 40 -1.30 -12.06 3.48
N TRP A 41 -1.97 -11.45 2.51
CA TRP A 41 -1.32 -10.95 1.30
C TRP A 41 -0.36 -9.80 1.60
N ALA A 42 -0.76 -8.86 2.46
CA ALA A 42 0.07 -7.72 2.83
C ALA A 42 1.30 -8.18 3.64
N ASP A 43 1.14 -9.12 4.57
CA ASP A 43 2.22 -9.68 5.39
C ASP A 43 3.25 -10.45 4.55
N ALA A 44 2.85 -10.95 3.38
CA ALA A 44 3.72 -11.63 2.43
C ALA A 44 4.46 -10.67 1.48
N ASP A 45 4.29 -9.35 1.61
CA ASP A 45 4.94 -8.37 0.74
C ASP A 45 6.48 -8.40 0.94
N PRO A 46 7.27 -8.58 -0.14
CA PRO A 46 8.74 -8.58 -0.05
C PRO A 46 9.34 -7.31 0.56
N TYR A 47 8.66 -6.16 0.50
CA TYR A 47 9.11 -4.92 1.12
C TYR A 47 9.00 -4.91 2.64
N LEU A 48 8.07 -5.69 3.21
CA LEU A 48 8.07 -5.99 4.64
C LEU A 48 9.28 -6.85 5.00
N ALA A 49 9.56 -7.88 4.21
CA ALA A 49 10.68 -8.80 4.46
C ALA A 49 12.06 -8.14 4.30
N SER A 50 12.17 -7.11 3.45
CA SER A 50 13.41 -6.34 3.26
C SER A 50 13.63 -5.21 4.27
N GLY A 51 12.66 -4.98 5.18
CA GLY A 51 12.71 -3.92 6.18
C GLY A 51 12.45 -2.52 5.62
N ALA A 52 11.95 -2.40 4.39
CA ALA A 52 11.55 -1.13 3.79
C ALA A 52 10.27 -0.56 4.44
N TYR A 53 9.41 -1.43 4.99
CA TYR A 53 8.24 -1.02 5.76
C TYR A 53 8.45 -1.29 7.25
N GLU A 54 8.30 -0.23 8.06
CA GLU A 54 8.30 -0.34 9.52
C GLU A 54 7.03 -1.04 10.04
N SER A 55 5.89 -0.78 9.40
CA SER A 55 4.61 -1.40 9.74
C SER A 55 3.67 -1.40 8.54
N VAL A 56 2.67 -2.30 8.58
CA VAL A 56 1.58 -2.35 7.61
C VAL A 56 0.24 -2.38 8.34
N VAL A 57 -0.72 -1.61 7.82
CA VAL A 57 -2.07 -1.50 8.38
C VAL A 57 -3.08 -1.83 7.28
N VAL A 58 -3.86 -2.88 7.46
CA VAL A 58 -4.90 -3.30 6.51
C VAL A 58 -6.27 -2.94 7.05
N LYS A 59 -7.09 -2.27 6.22
CA LYS A 59 -8.43 -1.81 6.59
C LYS A 59 -9.41 -2.02 5.43
N PRO A 60 -10.69 -2.32 5.71
CA PRO A 60 -11.73 -2.27 4.69
C PRO A 60 -11.84 -0.87 4.08
N PHE A 61 -12.04 -0.79 2.76
CA PHE A 61 -12.20 0.47 2.03
C PHE A 61 -13.51 0.46 1.24
N LYS A 62 -14.33 1.50 1.41
CA LYS A 62 -15.52 1.72 0.60
C LYS A 62 -15.21 2.72 -0.50
N LYS A 63 -15.10 2.25 -1.74
CA LYS A 63 -14.98 3.11 -2.92
C LYS A 63 -16.30 3.85 -3.14
N VAL A 64 -16.32 5.16 -2.89
CA VAL A 64 -17.51 6.03 -3.05
C VAL A 64 -17.47 6.87 -4.31
N LEU A 65 -16.28 7.12 -4.86
CA LEU A 65 -16.04 7.87 -6.08
C LEU A 65 -15.00 7.13 -6.94
N PRO A 66 -15.00 7.33 -8.27
CA PRO A 66 -13.90 6.92 -9.14
C PRO A 66 -12.58 7.56 -8.71
#